data_AF-A0A2H9LNX4-F1
#
_entry.id   AF-A0A2H9LNX4-F1
#
_cell.length_a   1.000
_cell.length_b   1.000
_cell.length_c   1.000
_cell.angle_alpha   90.00
_cell.angle_beta   90.00
_cell.angle_gamma   90.00
#
_symmetry.space_group_name_H-M   'P 1'
#
loop_
_entity.id
_entity.type
_entity.pdbx_description
1 polymer ?
#
loop_
_entity_poly.entity_id
_entity_poly.type
_entity_poly.pdbx_seq_one_letter_code
_entity_poly.pdbx_strand_id
1 'polypeptide(L)'
;NFTIIFPVPYLIAVMTVILLLPVNFWIVGISAGLGASIGELTAWIIGRGVRKLAMDKNIFTKNIKLLEKLVHKGYAFILIIIFAATPLPDDVLLILLGTIKYPLLLALLATFIGKLIMTFALGLIVEFSTLTPISSLILNFYNINVVDGVITGSQNPLIGNSFIVVTIILLFLLFKMDWSRFLKAKK
;
A
#
# COMPACT_ATOMS: atom_id res chain seq x y z
N ASN A 1 1.17 6.54 8.33
CA ASN A 1 1.25 5.12 7.93
C ASN A 1 2.35 4.49 8.78
N PHE A 2 2.01 3.77 9.85
CA PHE A 2 2.98 3.11 10.73
C PHE A 2 2.92 1.60 10.52
N THR A 3 2.91 1.19 9.24
CA THR A 3 2.77 -0.20 8.77
C THR A 3 3.81 -1.14 9.38
N ILE A 4 4.95 -0.60 9.81
CA ILE A 4 6.10 -1.35 10.32
C ILE A 4 5.82 -1.98 11.70
N ILE A 5 4.97 -1.38 12.53
CA ILE A 5 4.74 -1.85 13.92
C ILE A 5 3.29 -2.34 14.12
N PHE A 6 2.32 -1.68 13.49
CA PHE A 6 0.95 -2.15 13.47
C PHE A 6 0.40 -2.00 12.05
N PRO A 7 0.00 -3.08 11.38
CA PRO A 7 -0.78 -3.00 10.17
C PRO A 7 -2.21 -2.59 10.55
N VAL A 8 -2.38 -1.38 11.10
CA VAL A 8 -3.68 -0.71 11.05
C VAL A 8 -3.81 -0.29 9.59
N PRO A 9 -4.73 -0.90 8.82
CA PRO A 9 -4.89 -0.52 7.44
C PRO A 9 -5.38 0.92 7.46
N TYR A 10 -4.55 1.87 7.03
CA TYR A 10 -4.97 3.28 6.94
C TYR A 10 -6.26 3.43 6.11
N LEU A 11 -6.48 2.48 5.20
CA LEU A 11 -7.70 2.29 4.43
C LEU A 11 -8.94 2.14 5.31
N ILE A 12 -8.89 1.38 6.41
CA ILE A 12 -10.01 1.26 7.37
C ILE A 12 -10.30 2.61 7.99
N ALA A 13 -9.29 3.34 8.44
CA ALA A 13 -9.48 4.68 9.01
C ALA A 13 -10.11 5.64 7.98
N VAL A 14 -9.62 5.65 6.75
CA VAL A 14 -10.19 6.46 5.66
C VAL A 14 -11.65 6.09 5.39
N MET A 15 -11.97 4.80 5.28
CA MET A 15 -13.32 4.33 5.04
C MET A 15 -14.27 4.68 6.19
N THR A 16 -13.82 4.53 7.44
CA THR A 16 -14.64 4.91 8.62
C THR A 16 -14.94 6.41 8.64
N VAL A 17 -13.98 7.26 8.27
CA VAL A 17 -14.17 8.71 8.21
C VAL A 17 -15.17 9.09 7.12
N ILE A 18 -15.08 8.45 5.93
CA ILE A 18 -16.03 8.66 4.83
C ILE A 18 -17.45 8.21 5.22
N LEU A 19 -17.56 7.13 6.00
CA LEU A 19 -18.85 6.55 6.42
C LEU A 19 -19.53 7.32 7.56
N LEU A 20 -18.77 7.81 8.54
CA LEU A 20 -19.31 8.42 9.77
C LEU A 20 -19.55 9.92 9.67
N LEU A 21 -18.76 10.61 8.84
CA LEU A 21 -18.82 12.06 8.74
C LEU A 21 -19.46 12.46 7.41
N PRO A 22 -20.31 13.50 7.37
CA PRO A 22 -20.85 14.07 6.14
C PRO A 22 -19.77 14.90 5.42
N VAL A 23 -18.62 14.28 5.16
CA VAL A 23 -17.46 14.90 4.53
C VAL A 23 -17.34 14.43 3.10
N ASN A 24 -16.95 15.36 2.23
CA ASN A 24 -16.70 15.03 0.85
C ASN A 24 -15.49 14.08 0.75
N PHE A 25 -15.70 12.89 0.18
CA PHE A 25 -14.65 11.86 0.06
C PHE A 25 -13.43 12.33 -0.73
N TRP A 26 -13.56 13.32 -1.61
CA TRP A 26 -12.44 13.94 -2.32
C TRP A 26 -11.47 14.63 -1.36
N ILE A 27 -11.99 15.34 -0.35
CA ILE A 27 -11.17 16.04 0.65
C ILE A 27 -10.47 15.02 1.56
N VAL A 28 -11.20 13.98 1.96
CA VAL A 28 -10.65 12.90 2.78
C VAL A 28 -9.57 12.14 2.03
N GLY A 29 -9.81 11.77 0.76
CA GLY A 29 -8.85 11.08 -0.09
C GLY A 29 -7.56 11.87 -0.30
N ILE A 30 -7.65 13.17 -0.58
CA ILE A 30 -6.48 14.04 -0.72
C ILE A 30 -5.70 14.17 0.59
N SER A 31 -6.39 14.43 1.70
CA SER A 31 -5.76 14.60 3.01
C SER A 31 -5.09 13.31 3.49
N ALA A 32 -5.78 12.17 3.32
CA ALA A 32 -5.28 10.85 3.65
C ALA A 32 -4.11 10.44 2.75
N GLY A 33 -4.21 10.69 1.44
CA GLY A 33 -3.13 10.44 0.49
C GLY A 33 -1.87 11.24 0.86
N LEU A 34 -2.01 12.53 1.17
CA LEU A 34 -0.88 13.37 1.59
C LEU A 34 -0.25 12.86 2.88
N GLY A 35 -1.05 12.62 3.92
CA GLY A 35 -0.55 12.11 5.20
C GLY A 35 0.10 10.73 5.08
N ALA A 36 -0.46 9.86 4.23
CA ALA A 36 0.06 8.52 4.00
C ALA A 36 1.35 8.52 3.18
N SER A 37 1.50 9.41 2.19
CA SER A 37 2.76 9.59 1.44
C SER A 37 3.86 10.23 2.28
N ILE A 38 3.51 11.19 3.14
CA ILE A 38 4.47 11.79 4.09
C ILE A 38 4.96 10.72 5.08
N GLY A 39 4.08 9.82 5.54
CA GLY A 39 4.49 8.70 6.40
C GLY A 39 5.57 7.81 5.78
N GLU A 40 5.56 7.68 4.45
CA GLU A 40 6.49 6.83 3.70
C GLU A 40 7.88 7.45 3.46
N LEU A 41 8.05 8.72 3.80
CA LEU A 41 9.37 9.33 3.91
C LEU A 41 10.31 8.48 4.78
N THR A 42 9.77 7.92 5.87
CA THR A 42 10.54 7.11 6.82
C THR A 42 11.16 5.88 6.15
N ALA A 43 10.37 5.12 5.39
CA ALA A 43 10.82 3.95 4.64
C ALA A 43 11.94 4.30 3.63
N TRP A 44 11.76 5.39 2.87
CA TRP A 44 12.77 5.84 1.90
C TRP A 44 14.07 6.30 2.59
N ILE A 45 13.97 7.05 3.70
CA ILE A 45 15.14 7.52 4.47
C ILE A 45 15.91 6.34 5.05
N ILE A 46 15.21 5.35 5.62
CA ILE A 46 15.81 4.12 6.12
C ILE A 46 16.58 3.41 4.99
N GLY A 47 15.94 3.24 3.82
CA GLY A 47 16.59 2.67 2.64
C GLY A 47 17.86 3.40 2.23
N ARG A 48 17.84 4.74 2.26
CA ARG A 48 19.02 5.57 1.95
C ARG A 48 20.14 5.38 2.97
N GLY A 49 19.81 5.24 4.26
CA GLY A 49 20.77 5.01 5.35
C GLY A 49 21.44 3.63 5.26
N VAL A 50 20.67 2.59 4.91
CA VAL A 50 21.16 1.21 4.82
C VAL A 50 22.06 0.97 3.60
N ARG A 51 22.07 1.88 2.62
CA ARG A 51 22.89 1.78 1.39
C ARG A 51 24.37 1.50 1.66
N LYS A 52 25.01 2.23 2.59
CA LYS A 52 26.46 2.06 2.86
C LYS A 52 26.76 0.63 3.31
N LEU A 53 25.95 0.12 4.25
CA LEU A 53 26.05 -1.25 4.75
C LEU A 53 25.77 -2.30 3.65
N ALA A 54 24.82 -2.02 2.76
CA ALA A 54 24.50 -2.92 1.65
C ALA A 54 25.62 -2.98 0.59
N MET A 55 26.32 -1.85 0.37
CA MET A 55 27.49 -1.78 -0.52
C MET A 55 28.70 -2.50 0.08
N ASP A 56 29.01 -2.24 1.35
CA ASP A 56 30.19 -2.80 2.03
C ASP A 56 30.11 -4.33 2.18
N LYS A 57 28.92 -4.86 2.47
CA LYS A 57 28.73 -6.31 2.65
C LYS A 57 28.42 -7.07 1.36
N ASN A 58 28.45 -6.40 0.20
CA ASN A 58 28.03 -6.97 -1.08
C ASN A 58 26.61 -7.60 -1.04
N ILE A 59 25.75 -7.12 -0.13
CA ILE A 59 24.34 -7.54 0.02
C ILE A 59 23.47 -6.88 -1.06
N PHE A 60 24.09 -6.42 -2.16
CA PHE A 60 23.37 -6.02 -3.38
C PHE A 60 22.72 -7.26 -3.99
N THR A 61 21.59 -7.65 -3.40
CA THR A 61 20.76 -8.76 -3.84
C THR A 61 20.33 -8.52 -5.28
N LYS A 62 20.03 -9.61 -5.97
CA LYS A 62 19.52 -9.59 -7.34
C LYS A 62 18.31 -8.64 -7.49
N ASN A 63 17.50 -8.50 -6.44
CA ASN A 63 16.31 -7.64 -6.39
C ASN A 63 16.64 -6.16 -6.54
N ILE A 64 17.68 -5.69 -5.84
CA ILE A 64 18.11 -4.28 -5.92
C ILE A 64 18.62 -3.96 -7.33
N LYS A 65 19.40 -4.86 -7.94
CA LYS A 65 19.91 -4.68 -9.31
C LYS A 65 18.81 -4.64 -10.37
N LEU A 66 17.70 -5.36 -10.16
CA LEU A 66 16.55 -5.30 -11.06
C LEU A 66 15.77 -4.02 -10.90
N LEU A 67 15.54 -3.61 -9.66
CA LEU A 67 14.91 -2.33 -9.36
C LEU A 67 15.72 -1.19 -9.97
N GLU A 68 17.04 -1.22 -9.82
CA GLU A 68 17.96 -0.30 -10.49
C GLU A 68 17.78 -0.33 -12.01
N LYS A 69 17.71 -1.52 -12.63
CA LYS A 69 17.46 -1.66 -14.08
C LYS A 69 16.08 -1.12 -14.49
N LEU A 70 15.04 -1.33 -13.70
CA LEU A 70 13.68 -0.80 -13.95
C LEU A 70 13.63 0.71 -13.81
N VAL A 71 14.39 1.25 -12.86
CA VAL A 71 14.56 2.68 -12.63
C VAL A 71 15.31 3.33 -13.78
N HIS A 72 16.41 2.75 -14.24
CA HIS A 72 17.13 3.23 -15.41
C HIS A 72 16.30 3.17 -16.71
N LYS A 73 15.35 2.24 -16.79
CA LYS A 73 14.41 2.16 -17.91
C LYS A 73 13.21 3.11 -17.79
N GLY A 74 13.10 3.90 -16.72
CA GLY A 74 12.01 4.86 -16.52
C GLY A 74 10.70 4.26 -15.99
N TYR A 75 10.63 2.96 -15.69
CA TYR A 75 9.41 2.31 -15.21
C TYR A 75 9.16 2.47 -13.71
N ALA A 76 10.12 3.03 -12.96
CA ALA A 76 10.02 3.19 -11.50
C ALA A 76 8.76 3.95 -11.07
N PHE A 77 8.44 5.05 -11.74
CA PHE A 77 7.31 5.90 -11.38
C PHE A 77 5.98 5.15 -11.47
N ILE A 78 5.76 4.44 -12.59
CA ILE A 78 4.56 3.62 -12.82
C ILE A 78 4.50 2.44 -11.85
N LEU A 79 5.64 1.80 -11.59
CA LEU A 79 5.72 0.68 -10.65
C LEU A 79 5.29 1.11 -9.24
N ILE A 80 5.76 2.28 -8.79
CA ILE A 80 5.39 2.85 -7.49
C ILE A 80 3.89 3.15 -7.44
N ILE A 81 3.32 3.73 -8.51
CA ILE A 81 1.87 3.98 -8.58
C ILE A 81 1.09 2.68 -8.45
N ILE A 82 1.46 1.63 -9.18
CA ILE A 82 0.76 0.34 -9.13
C ILE A 82 0.85 -0.29 -7.74
N PHE A 83 2.03 -0.24 -7.11
CA PHE A 83 2.21 -0.78 -5.76
C PHE A 83 1.43 0.01 -4.71
N ALA A 84 1.42 1.35 -4.79
CA ALA A 84 0.65 2.19 -3.86
C ALA A 84 -0.86 2.16 -4.13
N ALA A 85 -1.28 1.89 -5.37
CA ALA A 85 -2.68 1.70 -5.75
C ALA A 85 -3.21 0.29 -5.42
N THR A 86 -2.33 -0.62 -5.00
CA THR A 86 -2.71 -1.96 -4.53
C THR A 86 -2.52 -2.04 -3.02
N PRO A 87 -3.24 -2.92 -2.31
CA PRO A 87 -3.01 -3.16 -0.88
C PRO A 87 -1.71 -3.96 -0.63
N LEU A 88 -0.70 -3.81 -1.50
CA LEU A 88 0.61 -4.43 -1.37
C LEU A 88 1.50 -3.58 -0.45
N PRO A 89 2.51 -4.18 0.20
CA PRO A 89 3.46 -3.46 1.04
C PRO A 89 4.43 -2.65 0.16
N ASP A 90 4.02 -1.44 -0.20
CA ASP A 90 4.81 -0.43 -0.91
C ASP A 90 6.02 0.04 -0.09
N ASP A 91 5.97 -0.03 1.25
CA ASP A 91 7.09 0.27 2.15
C ASP A 91 8.39 -0.48 1.78
N VAL A 92 8.31 -1.77 1.41
CA VAL A 92 9.47 -2.57 0.99
C VAL A 92 10.07 -2.01 -0.30
N LEU A 93 9.20 -1.61 -1.25
CA LEU A 93 9.60 -1.00 -2.51
C LEU A 93 10.32 0.34 -2.25
N LEU A 94 9.79 1.17 -1.36
CA LEU A 94 10.36 2.47 -0.99
C LEU A 94 11.73 2.35 -0.31
N ILE A 95 11.92 1.37 0.59
CA ILE A 95 13.23 1.07 1.18
C ILE A 95 14.22 0.73 0.06
N LEU A 96 13.85 -0.16 -0.87
CA LEU A 96 14.73 -0.53 -1.98
C LEU A 96 15.03 0.67 -2.88
N LEU A 97 14.04 1.51 -3.19
CA LEU A 97 14.22 2.74 -3.96
C LEU A 97 15.14 3.76 -3.26
N GLY A 98 15.08 3.83 -1.93
CA GLY A 98 16.00 4.62 -1.11
C GLY A 98 17.45 4.17 -1.26
N THR A 99 17.71 2.84 -1.31
CA THR A 99 19.07 2.30 -1.47
C THR A 99 19.73 2.72 -2.80
N ILE A 100 18.94 2.76 -3.88
CA ILE A 100 19.40 3.13 -5.22
C ILE A 100 19.39 4.64 -5.49
N LYS A 101 19.05 5.48 -4.49
CA LYS A 101 18.91 6.95 -4.61
C LYS A 101 17.88 7.39 -5.65
N TYR A 102 16.74 6.70 -5.74
CA TYR A 102 15.64 7.20 -6.55
C TYR A 102 15.17 8.57 -5.97
N PRO A 103 14.94 9.60 -6.81
CA PRO A 103 14.53 10.93 -6.37
C PRO A 103 13.31 10.89 -5.44
N LEU A 104 13.48 11.41 -4.22
CA LEU A 104 12.47 11.36 -3.16
C LEU A 104 11.15 12.03 -3.59
N LEU A 105 11.21 13.20 -4.23
CA LEU A 105 10.02 13.91 -4.70
C LEU A 105 9.22 13.09 -5.71
N LEU A 106 9.90 12.40 -6.62
CA LEU A 106 9.24 11.54 -7.61
C LEU A 106 8.67 10.28 -6.96
N ALA A 107 9.36 9.72 -5.95
CA ALA A 107 8.82 8.62 -5.16
C ALA A 107 7.52 9.03 -4.47
N LEU A 108 7.55 10.15 -3.73
CA LEU A 108 6.42 10.68 -2.98
C LEU A 108 5.23 11.01 -3.88
N LEU A 109 5.47 11.65 -5.03
CA LEU A 109 4.43 11.95 -6.00
C LEU A 109 3.80 10.67 -6.55
N ALA A 110 4.60 9.66 -6.88
CA ALA A 110 4.09 8.39 -7.37
C ALA A 110 3.25 7.65 -6.31
N THR A 111 3.72 7.59 -5.06
CA THR A 111 2.95 7.02 -3.95
C THR A 111 1.70 7.83 -3.66
N PHE A 112 1.76 9.16 -3.73
CA PHE A 112 0.59 10.02 -3.56
C PHE A 112 -0.46 9.74 -4.62
N ILE A 113 -0.08 9.64 -5.89
CA ILE A 113 -1.00 9.30 -6.98
C ILE A 113 -1.60 7.91 -6.76
N GLY A 114 -0.79 6.90 -6.42
CA GLY A 114 -1.30 5.55 -6.15
C GLY A 114 -2.29 5.51 -4.98
N LYS A 115 -1.97 6.19 -3.88
CA LYS A 115 -2.85 6.28 -2.70
C LYS A 115 -4.10 7.09 -2.95
N LEU A 116 -4.03 8.14 -3.77
CA LEU A 116 -5.21 8.85 -4.25
C LEU A 116 -6.12 7.88 -5.01
N ILE A 117 -5.58 7.15 -5.99
CA ILE A 117 -6.37 6.18 -6.78
C ILE A 117 -7.04 5.16 -5.85
N MET A 118 -6.31 4.61 -4.88
CA MET A 118 -6.85 3.63 -3.93
C MET A 118 -7.93 4.24 -3.03
N THR A 119 -7.68 5.42 -2.45
CA THR A 119 -8.66 6.09 -1.56
C THR A 119 -9.90 6.56 -2.31
N PHE A 120 -9.75 7.00 -3.56
CA PHE A 120 -10.88 7.33 -4.44
C PHE A 120 -11.70 6.10 -4.80
N ALA A 121 -11.06 5.00 -5.19
CA ALA A 121 -11.74 3.75 -5.49
C ALA A 121 -12.56 3.28 -4.28
N LEU A 122 -11.99 3.33 -3.08
CA LEU A 122 -12.70 2.99 -1.85
C LEU A 122 -13.83 3.96 -1.51
N GLY A 123 -13.63 5.27 -1.70
CA GLY A 123 -14.68 6.27 -1.51
C GLY A 123 -15.89 6.02 -2.39
N LEU A 124 -15.67 5.70 -3.67
CA LEU A 124 -16.73 5.29 -4.58
C LEU A 124 -17.42 4.00 -4.11
N ILE A 125 -16.66 2.98 -3.71
CA ILE A 125 -17.23 1.72 -3.19
C ILE A 125 -18.12 1.97 -1.98
N VAL A 126 -17.71 2.89 -1.08
CA VAL A 126 -18.47 3.28 0.10
C VAL A 126 -19.74 4.05 -0.29
N GLU A 127 -19.66 4.99 -1.22
CA GLU A 127 -20.83 5.75 -1.68
C GLU A 127 -21.86 4.84 -2.39
N PHE A 128 -21.39 3.87 -3.18
CA PHE A 128 -22.21 2.83 -3.81
C PHE A 128 -22.59 1.68 -2.86
N SER A 129 -22.16 1.71 -1.59
CA SER A 129 -22.46 0.67 -0.60
C SER A 129 -23.93 0.51 -0.27
N THR A 130 -24.68 1.60 -0.41
CA THR A 130 -26.14 1.62 -0.26
C THR A 130 -26.88 1.03 -1.46
N LEU A 131 -26.20 0.81 -2.60
CA LEU A 131 -26.82 0.51 -3.89
C LEU A 131 -26.47 -0.87 -4.46
N THR A 132 -25.38 -1.52 -4.04
CA THR A 132 -24.88 -2.74 -4.70
C THR A 132 -24.44 -3.85 -3.72
N PRO A 133 -24.67 -5.15 -4.02
CA PRO A 133 -24.17 -6.26 -3.19
C PRO A 133 -22.63 -6.40 -3.19
N ILE A 134 -21.94 -5.85 -4.19
CA ILE A 134 -20.48 -5.99 -4.34
C ILE A 134 -19.73 -5.13 -3.32
N SER A 135 -20.24 -3.93 -3.06
CA SER A 135 -19.65 -2.99 -2.10
C SER A 135 -19.82 -3.46 -0.66
N SER A 136 -20.94 -4.10 -0.31
CA SER A 136 -21.11 -4.74 1.02
C SER A 136 -20.16 -5.92 1.21
N LEU A 137 -19.84 -6.70 0.15
CA LEU A 137 -18.78 -7.70 0.22
C LEU A 137 -17.42 -7.05 0.51
N ILE A 138 -17.05 -5.99 -0.21
CA ILE A 138 -15.77 -5.28 -0.01
C ILE A 138 -15.69 -4.71 1.40
N LEU A 139 -16.74 -4.08 1.92
CA LEU A 139 -16.77 -3.57 3.30
C LEU A 139 -16.59 -4.71 4.32
N ASN A 140 -17.27 -5.84 4.10
CA ASN A 140 -17.12 -7.02 4.95
C ASN A 140 -15.69 -7.60 4.91
N PHE A 141 -14.97 -7.52 3.78
CA PHE A 141 -13.54 -7.89 3.70
C PHE A 141 -12.68 -7.04 4.64
N TYR A 142 -13.03 -5.77 4.85
CA TYR A 142 -12.34 -4.84 5.75
C TYR A 142 -12.89 -4.87 7.19
N ASN A 143 -13.74 -5.85 7.54
CA ASN A 143 -14.44 -5.93 8.82
C ASN A 143 -15.39 -4.76 9.11
N ILE A 144 -15.86 -4.07 8.07
CA ILE A 144 -16.77 -2.93 8.18
C ILE A 144 -18.16 -3.40 7.76
N ASN A 145 -19.14 -3.25 8.64
CA ASN A 145 -20.54 -3.37 8.30
C ASN A 145 -21.27 -2.11 8.73
N VAL A 146 -22.23 -1.65 7.93
CA VAL A 146 -22.95 -0.40 8.19
C VAL A 146 -24.42 -0.76 8.31
N VAL A 147 -24.94 -0.72 9.54
CA VAL A 147 -26.36 -0.96 9.83
C VAL A 147 -26.92 0.34 10.38
N ASP A 148 -27.88 0.94 9.66
CA ASP A 148 -28.56 2.18 10.06
C ASP A 148 -27.61 3.34 10.43
N GLY A 149 -26.51 3.48 9.68
CA GLY A 149 -25.50 4.53 9.90
C GLY A 149 -24.52 4.24 11.05
N VAL A 150 -24.64 3.09 11.72
CA VAL A 150 -23.69 2.63 12.73
C VAL A 150 -22.69 1.67 12.09
N ILE A 151 -21.40 1.97 12.24
CA ILE A 151 -20.32 1.05 11.85
C ILE A 151 -20.22 -0.06 12.90
N THR A 152 -20.57 -1.27 12.53
CA THR A 152 -20.35 -2.49 13.32
C THR A 152 -19.27 -3.36 12.67
N GLY A 153 -18.71 -4.31 13.43
CA GLY A 153 -17.89 -5.36 12.84
C GLY A 153 -18.70 -6.22 11.86
N SER A 154 -18.00 -6.92 10.97
CA SER A 154 -18.62 -7.95 10.13
C SER A 154 -19.28 -9.00 11.02
N GLN A 155 -20.53 -9.36 10.69
CA GLN A 155 -21.29 -10.41 11.39
C GLN A 155 -20.58 -11.78 11.28
N ASN A 156 -19.74 -11.95 10.26
CA ASN A 156 -18.95 -13.15 10.06
C ASN A 156 -17.46 -12.85 10.30
N PRO A 157 -16.89 -13.22 11.47
CA PRO A 157 -15.51 -12.89 11.82
C PRO A 157 -14.48 -13.52 10.87
N LEU A 158 -14.82 -14.60 10.16
CA LEU A 158 -13.97 -15.20 9.13
C LEU A 158 -13.82 -14.28 7.91
N ILE A 159 -14.91 -13.63 7.49
CA ILE A 159 -14.90 -12.69 6.37
C ILE A 159 -14.31 -11.35 6.82
N GLY A 160 -14.68 -10.89 8.02
CA GLY A 160 -14.17 -9.64 8.62
C GLY A 160 -12.65 -9.60 8.72
N ASN A 161 -12.03 -10.68 9.18
CA ASN A 161 -10.57 -10.71 9.38
C ASN A 161 -9.80 -11.21 8.16
N SER A 162 -10.48 -11.47 7.04
CA SER A 162 -9.84 -12.01 5.83
C SER A 162 -8.79 -11.06 5.26
N PHE A 163 -8.99 -9.74 5.30
CA PHE A 163 -7.97 -8.77 4.86
C PHE A 163 -6.66 -8.93 5.64
N ILE A 164 -6.73 -8.98 6.98
CA ILE A 164 -5.53 -9.14 7.84
C ILE A 164 -4.82 -10.46 7.51
N VAL A 165 -5.58 -11.54 7.36
CA VAL A 165 -5.03 -12.85 7.01
C VAL A 165 -4.36 -12.82 5.63
N VAL A 166 -4.99 -12.21 4.63
CA VAL A 166 -4.43 -12.04 3.28
C VAL A 166 -3.17 -11.19 3.30
N THR A 167 -3.14 -10.08 4.04
CA THR A 167 -1.95 -9.25 4.19
C THR A 167 -0.82 -10.03 4.85
N ILE A 168 -1.10 -10.82 5.90
CA ILE A 168 -0.09 -11.67 6.55
C ILE A 168 0.43 -12.74 5.59
N ILE A 169 -0.45 -13.39 4.81
CA ILE A 169 -0.05 -14.38 3.79
C ILE A 169 0.79 -13.71 2.70
N LEU A 170 0.41 -12.53 2.23
CA LEU A 170 1.18 -11.77 1.24
C LEU A 170 2.55 -11.38 1.78
N LEU A 171 2.64 -10.90 3.02
CA LEU A 171 3.91 -10.61 3.68
C LEU A 171 4.77 -11.88 3.77
N PHE A 172 4.19 -13.00 4.22
CA PHE A 172 4.89 -14.28 4.30
C PHE A 172 5.37 -14.77 2.93
N LEU A 173 4.54 -14.66 1.90
CA LEU A 173 4.91 -14.98 0.52
C LEU A 173 6.02 -14.06 0.03
N LEU A 174 5.95 -12.75 0.26
CA LEU A 174 7.00 -11.81 -0.15
C LEU A 174 8.35 -12.10 0.52
N PHE A 175 8.33 -12.53 1.78
CA PHE A 175 9.53 -12.95 2.52
C PHE A 175 10.07 -14.30 2.05
N LYS A 176 9.19 -15.28 1.77
CA LYS A 176 9.58 -16.64 1.38
C LYS A 176 9.85 -16.76 -0.13
N MET A 177 9.31 -15.86 -0.93
CA MET A 177 9.43 -15.90 -2.38
C MET A 177 10.88 -15.58 -2.74
N ASP A 178 11.54 -16.60 -3.28
CA ASP A 178 12.87 -16.49 -3.84
C ASP A 178 12.77 -15.78 -5.18
N TRP A 179 12.77 -14.44 -5.11
CA TRP A 179 12.70 -13.51 -6.24
C TRP A 179 13.71 -13.82 -7.36
N SER A 180 14.73 -14.64 -7.07
CA SER A 180 15.72 -15.11 -8.02
C SER A 180 15.15 -16.00 -9.16
N ARG A 181 14.03 -16.71 -8.93
CA ARG A 181 13.44 -17.70 -9.84
C ARG A 181 12.55 -17.10 -10.93
N PHE A 182 11.73 -16.10 -10.62
CA PHE A 182 10.87 -15.42 -11.60
C PHE A 182 11.65 -14.75 -12.74
N LEU A 183 12.95 -14.55 -12.53
CA LEU A 183 13.86 -13.90 -13.49
C LEU A 183 14.60 -14.87 -14.40
N LYS A 184 14.51 -16.17 -14.17
CA LYS A 184 15.07 -17.18 -15.07
C LYS A 184 14.07 -17.63 -16.14
N ALA A 185 12.79 -17.28 -16.01
CA ALA A 185 11.73 -17.66 -16.95
C ALA A 185 11.69 -16.79 -18.23
N LYS A 186 12.58 -15.81 -18.37
CA LYS A 186 12.87 -15.11 -19.63
C LYS A 186 14.37 -15.17 -19.91
N LYS A 187 14.86 -16.36 -20.22
CA LYS A 187 16.03 -16.54 -21.08
C LYS A 187 15.58 -17.25 -22.33
#